data_AF-G2QMI8-F1
#
_entry.id   AF-G2QMI8-F1
#
_cell.length_a   1.000
_cell.length_b   1.000
_cell.length_c   1.000
_cell.angle_alpha   90.00
_cell.angle_beta   90.00
_cell.angle_gamma   90.00
#
_symmetry.space_group_name_H-M   'P 1'
#
loop_
_entity.id
_entity.type
_entity.pdbx_description
1 polymer ?
#
loop_
_entity_poly.entity_id
_entity_poly.type
_entity_poly.pdbx_seq_one_letter_code
_entity_poly.pdbx_strand_id
1 'polypeptide(L)'
;MPRESEVPAMPEMPAVTEVPPGKGKCTTVVQRTQALTLHSMGVKTSEIEAKTGVKKEALKSLLRRAKARGYIPGGPIKEEHVANAPKSGRPKVITESVTQVIEQLVTKNSTRRQYSCQQIADTVADQLGGTRPSRETIRRSIRRWRYMHVHKSI
;
A
#
# COMPACT_ATOMS: atom_id res chain seq x y z
N MET A 1 -53.33 -30.14 -37.47
CA MET A 1 -52.61 -31.08 -36.60
C MET A 1 -51.22 -30.49 -36.34
N PRO A 2 -50.76 -30.45 -35.08
CA PRO A 2 -49.92 -29.37 -34.55
C PRO A 2 -48.48 -29.37 -35.05
N ARG A 3 -47.97 -28.13 -35.19
CA ARG A 3 -46.59 -27.77 -35.54
C ARG A 3 -45.61 -28.27 -34.50
N GLU A 4 -44.47 -28.73 -35.00
CA GLU A 4 -43.27 -29.11 -34.27
C GLU A 4 -42.92 -28.04 -33.23
N SER A 5 -42.76 -28.49 -31.99
CA SER A 5 -42.27 -27.69 -30.88
C SER A 5 -40.82 -27.32 -31.14
N GLU A 6 -40.61 -26.12 -31.68
CA GLU A 6 -39.31 -25.48 -31.76
C GLU A 6 -38.84 -25.18 -30.33
N VAL A 7 -37.99 -26.06 -29.81
CA VAL A 7 -37.36 -25.88 -28.50
C VAL A 7 -36.41 -24.69 -28.64
N PRO A 8 -36.62 -23.57 -27.92
CA PRO A 8 -35.75 -22.41 -28.06
C PRO A 8 -34.34 -22.80 -27.58
N ALA A 9 -33.37 -22.70 -28.50
CA ALA A 9 -31.96 -22.89 -28.21
C ALA A 9 -31.58 -22.00 -27.02
N MET A 10 -31.26 -22.64 -25.90
CA MET A 10 -30.76 -21.92 -24.73
C MET A 10 -29.51 -21.13 -25.14
N PRO A 11 -29.38 -19.86 -24.76
CA PRO A 11 -28.20 -19.07 -25.06
C PRO A 11 -26.98 -19.74 -24.41
N GLU A 12 -25.97 -20.04 -25.23
CA GLU A 12 -24.66 -20.48 -24.78
C GLU A 12 -24.16 -19.50 -23.72
N MET A 13 -24.05 -19.98 -22.48
CA MET A 13 -23.43 -19.20 -21.43
C MET A 13 -21.97 -18.92 -21.82
N PRO A 14 -21.50 -17.66 -21.80
CA PRO A 14 -20.15 -17.35 -22.19
C PRO A 14 -19.17 -18.05 -21.24
N ALA A 15 -18.23 -18.79 -21.84
CA ALA A 15 -17.14 -19.47 -21.17
C ALA A 15 -16.42 -18.51 -20.20
N VAL A 16 -16.49 -18.84 -18.91
CA VAL A 16 -15.80 -18.13 -17.84
C VAL A 16 -14.31 -18.16 -18.16
N THR A 17 -13.76 -16.99 -18.49
CA THR A 17 -12.35 -16.83 -18.82
C THR A 17 -11.54 -16.95 -17.52
N GLU A 18 -10.93 -18.10 -17.29
CA GLU A 18 -9.96 -18.28 -16.22
C GLU A 18 -8.73 -17.42 -16.54
N VAL A 19 -8.59 -16.29 -15.84
CA VAL A 19 -7.38 -15.47 -15.90
C VAL A 19 -6.29 -16.21 -15.13
N PRO A 20 -5.22 -16.71 -15.78
CA PRO A 20 -4.16 -17.40 -15.06
C PRO A 20 -3.43 -16.41 -14.12
N PRO A 21 -3.17 -16.78 -12.85
CA PRO A 21 -2.55 -15.87 -11.90
C PRO A 21 -1.07 -15.63 -12.25
N GLY A 22 -0.80 -14.46 -12.84
CA GLY A 22 0.54 -13.97 -13.12
C GLY A 22 1.44 -13.95 -11.88
N LYS A 23 2.66 -14.49 -12.06
CA LYS A 23 3.71 -14.65 -11.05
C LYS A 23 4.04 -13.30 -10.38
N GLY A 24 3.81 -13.19 -9.07
CA GLY A 24 4.23 -12.05 -8.24
C GLY A 24 3.15 -11.04 -7.82
N LYS A 25 1.87 -11.26 -8.13
CA LYS A 25 0.81 -10.30 -7.76
C LYS A 25 0.36 -10.46 -6.30
N CYS A 26 0.30 -9.34 -5.58
CA CYS A 26 -0.38 -9.25 -4.28
C CYS A 26 -1.88 -9.53 -4.50
N THR A 27 -2.51 -10.34 -3.65
CA THR A 27 -3.97 -10.62 -3.75
C THR A 27 -4.76 -9.33 -3.60
N THR A 28 -5.79 -9.13 -4.42
CA THR A 28 -6.65 -7.93 -4.34
C THR A 28 -7.59 -8.02 -3.13
N VAL A 29 -8.18 -6.91 -2.72
CA VAL A 29 -9.18 -6.89 -1.63
C VAL A 29 -10.37 -7.78 -2.02
N VAL A 30 -10.84 -7.67 -3.26
CA VAL A 30 -11.96 -8.49 -3.80
C VAL A 30 -11.69 -9.99 -3.69
N GLN A 31 -10.51 -10.45 -4.13
CA GLN A 31 -10.12 -11.87 -4.03
C GLN A 31 -10.11 -12.37 -2.59
N ARG A 32 -9.64 -11.54 -1.64
CA ARG A 32 -9.61 -11.88 -0.23
C ARG A 32 -11.01 -11.92 0.37
N THR A 33 -11.91 -11.02 -0.03
CA THR A 33 -13.32 -11.06 0.37
C THR A 33 -13.99 -12.34 -0.12
N GLN A 34 -13.84 -12.68 -1.41
CA GLN A 34 -14.38 -13.92 -1.99
C GLN A 34 -13.80 -15.17 -1.32
N ALA A 35 -12.51 -15.17 -0.97
CA ALA A 35 -11.91 -16.29 -0.26
C ALA A 35 -12.49 -16.47 1.16
N LEU A 36 -12.75 -15.36 1.87
CA LEU A 36 -13.37 -15.39 3.20
C LEU A 36 -14.83 -15.82 3.17
N THR A 37 -15.61 -15.37 2.18
CA THR A 37 -17.00 -15.81 2.02
C THR A 37 -17.06 -17.31 1.77
N LEU A 38 -16.28 -17.83 0.83
CA LEU A 38 -16.23 -19.26 0.53
C LEU A 38 -15.74 -20.10 1.72
N HIS A 39 -14.76 -19.59 2.48
CA HIS A 39 -14.31 -20.24 3.70
C HIS A 39 -15.41 -20.25 4.77
N SER A 40 -16.19 -19.17 4.90
CA SER A 40 -17.32 -19.10 5.83
C SER A 40 -18.43 -20.10 5.47
N MET A 41 -18.55 -20.48 4.20
CA MET A 41 -19.48 -21.50 3.71
C MET A 41 -18.95 -22.95 3.89
N GLY A 42 -17.75 -23.13 4.42
CA GLY A 42 -17.15 -24.47 4.63
C GLY A 42 -16.57 -25.12 3.38
N VAL A 43 -16.33 -24.36 2.31
CA VAL A 43 -15.74 -24.88 1.07
C VAL A 43 -14.29 -25.32 1.31
N LYS A 44 -13.86 -26.42 0.69
CA LYS A 44 -12.49 -26.93 0.80
C LYS A 44 -11.49 -25.91 0.25
N THR A 45 -10.36 -25.73 0.92
CA THR A 45 -9.32 -24.76 0.52
C THR A 45 -8.80 -24.95 -0.91
N SER A 46 -8.76 -26.18 -1.44
CA SER A 46 -8.32 -26.45 -2.82
C SER A 46 -9.28 -25.85 -3.85
N GLU A 47 -10.58 -25.92 -3.61
CA GLU A 47 -11.61 -25.33 -4.48
C GLU A 47 -11.62 -23.80 -4.37
N ILE A 48 -11.31 -23.26 -3.18
CA ILE A 48 -11.16 -21.81 -2.99
C ILE A 48 -9.97 -21.29 -3.79
N GLU A 49 -8.86 -22.01 -3.78
CA GLU A 49 -7.66 -21.66 -4.55
C GLU A 49 -7.94 -21.65 -6.06
N ALA A 50 -8.66 -22.67 -6.56
CA ALA A 50 -9.08 -22.71 -7.96
C ALA A 50 -10.00 -21.53 -8.34
N LYS A 51 -10.98 -21.20 -7.50
CA LYS A 51 -11.97 -20.13 -7.78
C LYS A 51 -11.42 -18.72 -7.62
N THR A 52 -10.56 -18.49 -6.64
CA THR A 52 -10.11 -17.12 -6.27
C THR A 52 -8.66 -16.83 -6.65
N GLY A 53 -7.87 -17.85 -6.99
CA GLY A 53 -6.43 -17.75 -7.20
C GLY A 53 -5.64 -17.47 -5.91
N VAL A 54 -6.29 -17.49 -4.73
CA VAL A 54 -5.64 -17.26 -3.44
C VAL A 54 -5.06 -18.58 -2.94
N LYS A 55 -3.73 -18.65 -2.88
CA LYS A 55 -3.01 -19.81 -2.34
C LYS A 55 -3.44 -20.14 -0.92
N LYS A 56 -3.47 -21.44 -0.57
CA LYS A 56 -3.75 -21.93 0.78
C LYS A 56 -3.02 -21.17 1.91
N GLU A 57 -1.73 -20.91 1.74
CA GLU A 57 -0.92 -20.18 2.75
C GLU A 57 -1.35 -18.71 2.89
N ALA A 58 -1.67 -18.05 1.77
CA ALA A 58 -2.18 -16.69 1.79
C ALA A 58 -3.57 -16.63 2.48
N LEU A 59 -4.43 -17.61 2.23
CA LEU A 59 -5.74 -17.75 2.89
C LEU A 59 -5.61 -17.94 4.40
N LYS A 60 -4.71 -18.82 4.87
CA LYS A 60 -4.44 -18.99 6.31
C LYS A 60 -3.95 -17.69 6.96
N SER A 61 -3.02 -16.98 6.31
CA SER A 61 -2.51 -15.70 6.81
C SER A 61 -3.61 -14.61 6.86
N LEU A 62 -4.55 -14.65 5.91
CA LEU A 62 -5.71 -13.77 5.88
C LEU A 62 -6.66 -14.09 7.03
N LEU A 63 -7.02 -15.36 7.23
CA LEU A 63 -7.88 -15.79 8.35
C LEU A 63 -7.28 -15.41 9.70
N ARG A 64 -5.96 -15.59 9.89
CA ARG A 64 -5.28 -15.20 11.13
C ARG A 64 -5.42 -13.70 11.39
N ARG A 65 -5.22 -12.88 10.36
CA ARG A 65 -5.36 -11.41 10.45
C ARG A 65 -6.80 -10.98 10.68
N ALA A 66 -7.76 -11.61 9.99
CA ALA A 66 -9.17 -11.34 10.15
C ALA A 66 -9.65 -11.67 11.57
N LYS A 67 -9.28 -12.86 12.09
CA LYS A 67 -9.59 -13.27 13.47
C LYS A 67 -9.01 -12.31 14.51
N ALA A 68 -7.77 -11.87 14.32
CA ALA A 68 -7.13 -10.87 15.20
C ALA A 68 -7.88 -9.52 15.22
N ARG A 69 -8.69 -9.24 14.20
CA ARG A 69 -9.53 -8.03 14.08
C ARG A 69 -10.98 -8.25 14.49
N GLY A 70 -11.33 -9.42 15.04
CA GLY A 70 -12.69 -9.73 15.50
C GLY A 70 -13.60 -10.38 14.47
N TYR A 71 -13.05 -10.94 13.39
CA TYR A 71 -13.84 -11.71 12.43
C TYR A 71 -14.42 -13.00 13.05
N ILE A 72 -15.74 -13.14 12.96
CA ILE A 72 -16.48 -14.35 13.35
C ILE A 72 -16.93 -15.08 12.06
N PRO A 73 -16.60 -16.36 11.88
CA PRO A 73 -17.08 -17.14 10.74
C PRO A 73 -18.61 -17.26 10.79
N GLY A 74 -19.28 -16.98 9.67
CA GLY A 74 -20.74 -16.89 9.58
C GLY A 74 -21.31 -15.49 9.79
N GLY A 75 -20.50 -14.52 10.27
CA GLY A 75 -20.90 -13.13 10.42
C GLY A 75 -20.61 -12.25 9.19
N PRO A 76 -21.07 -10.99 9.19
CA PRO A 76 -20.79 -10.04 8.11
C PRO A 76 -19.29 -9.73 8.01
N ILE A 77 -18.77 -9.75 6.78
CA ILE A 77 -17.36 -9.42 6.49
C ILE A 77 -17.26 -7.90 6.30
N LYS A 78 -16.52 -7.23 7.20
CA LYS A 78 -16.18 -5.81 7.07
C LYS A 78 -14.90 -5.63 6.26
N GLU A 79 -14.76 -4.48 5.62
CA GLU A 79 -13.55 -4.11 4.86
C GLU A 79 -12.28 -4.18 5.73
N GLU A 80 -12.40 -3.81 7.01
CA GLU A 80 -11.32 -3.86 7.99
C GLU A 80 -10.73 -5.26 8.17
N HIS A 81 -11.49 -6.33 7.98
CA HIS A 81 -10.98 -7.70 8.09
C HIS A 81 -10.10 -8.09 6.90
N VAL A 82 -10.34 -7.45 5.75
CA VAL A 82 -9.75 -7.81 4.46
C VAL A 82 -8.58 -6.90 4.10
N ALA A 83 -8.65 -5.62 4.49
CA ALA A 83 -7.67 -4.60 4.16
C ALA A 83 -6.27 -4.94 4.71
N ASN A 84 -5.22 -4.62 3.94
CA ASN A 84 -3.87 -4.69 4.49
C ASN A 84 -3.67 -3.53 5.46
N ALA A 85 -2.91 -3.76 6.53
CA ALA A 85 -2.45 -2.65 7.35
C ALA A 85 -1.61 -1.69 6.49
N PRO A 86 -1.66 -0.38 6.76
CA PRO A 86 -0.75 0.56 6.11
C PRO A 86 0.68 0.11 6.35
N LYS A 87 1.48 0.07 5.28
CA LYS A 87 2.91 -0.27 5.40
C LYS A 87 3.59 0.90 6.11
N SER A 88 3.97 0.70 7.36
CA SER A 88 4.93 1.60 8.02
C SER A 88 6.25 1.43 7.27
N GLY A 89 6.56 2.39 6.39
CA GLY A 89 7.86 2.42 5.71
C GLY A 89 9.01 2.55 6.71
N ARG A 90 10.25 2.54 6.21
CA ARG A 90 11.42 2.85 7.05
C ARG A 90 11.20 4.21 7.74
N PRO A 91 11.38 4.31 9.07
CA PRO A 91 11.23 5.59 9.76
C PRO A 91 12.11 6.62 9.09
N LYS A 92 11.52 7.76 8.72
CA LYS A 92 12.27 8.86 8.11
C LYS A 92 13.13 9.48 9.20
N VAL A 93 14.44 9.49 8.98
CA VAL A 93 15.41 10.20 9.84
C VAL A 93 15.13 11.71 9.86
N ILE A 94 14.47 12.21 8.82
CA ILE A 94 14.07 13.61 8.71
C ILE A 94 12.62 13.73 9.17
N THR A 95 12.44 14.18 10.40
CA THR A 95 11.15 14.65 10.93
C THR A 95 10.84 16.03 10.35
N GLU A 96 9.57 16.44 10.39
CA GLU A 96 9.12 17.76 9.91
C GLU A 96 9.86 18.92 10.59
N SER A 97 10.20 18.76 11.86
CA SER A 97 11.01 19.72 12.63
C SER A 97 12.40 19.92 12.00
N VAL A 98 13.04 18.82 11.58
CA VAL A 98 14.37 18.86 10.95
C VAL A 98 14.30 19.59 9.61
N THR A 99 13.25 19.37 8.82
CA THR A 99 13.08 20.09 7.55
C THR A 99 12.91 21.59 7.74
N GLN A 100 12.10 22.03 8.71
CA GLN A 100 11.88 23.46 8.95
C GLN A 100 13.19 24.18 9.35
N VAL A 101 13.99 23.54 10.21
CA VAL A 101 15.29 24.10 10.61
C VAL A 101 16.23 24.21 9.41
N ILE A 102 16.29 23.17 8.56
CA ILE A 102 17.09 23.20 7.33
C ILE A 102 16.61 24.32 6.41
N GLU A 103 15.31 24.50 6.23
CA GLU A 103 14.74 25.55 5.38
C GLU A 103 15.07 26.96 5.87
N GLN A 104 14.98 27.20 7.18
CA GLN A 104 15.36 28.48 7.77
C GLN A 104 16.85 28.76 7.58
N LEU A 105 17.71 27.77 7.82
CA LEU A 105 19.16 27.91 7.64
C LEU A 105 19.52 28.13 6.18
N VAL A 106 18.89 27.42 5.24
CA VAL A 106 19.14 27.57 3.80
C VAL A 106 18.66 28.93 3.30
N THR A 107 17.52 29.42 3.79
CA THR A 107 17.01 30.77 3.46
C THR A 107 17.96 31.85 3.96
N LYS A 108 18.38 31.79 5.23
CA LYS A 108 19.37 32.70 5.82
C LYS A 108 20.72 32.63 5.08
N ASN A 109 21.13 31.44 4.68
CA ASN A 109 22.33 31.20 3.88
C ASN A 109 22.20 31.71 2.45
N SER A 110 21.02 31.73 1.84
CA SER A 110 20.85 32.33 0.51
C SER A 110 21.12 33.84 0.54
N THR A 111 20.71 34.51 1.62
CA THR A 111 20.95 35.95 1.82
C THR A 111 22.42 36.24 2.17
N ARG A 112 23.08 35.37 2.94
CA ARG A 112 24.42 35.64 3.49
C ARG A 112 25.58 34.86 2.84
N ARG A 113 25.30 33.76 2.11
CA ARG A 113 26.23 32.80 1.49
C ARG A 113 27.37 32.29 2.39
N GLN A 114 27.09 31.97 3.65
CA GLN A 114 28.11 31.65 4.67
C GLN A 114 28.22 30.17 5.04
N TYR A 115 27.22 29.34 4.73
CA TYR A 115 27.15 27.98 5.29
C TYR A 115 27.38 26.90 4.23
N SER A 116 28.30 25.99 4.53
CA SER A 116 28.46 24.72 3.80
C SER A 116 27.42 23.68 4.23
N CYS A 117 27.19 22.65 3.40
CA CYS A 117 26.26 21.56 3.75
C CYS A 117 26.65 20.79 5.02
N GLN A 118 27.94 20.78 5.38
CA GLN A 118 28.41 20.17 6.63
C GLN A 118 28.06 21.06 7.82
N GLN A 119 28.33 22.36 7.74
CA GLN A 119 27.99 23.29 8.81
C GLN A 119 26.48 23.32 9.11
N ILE A 120 25.63 23.20 8.09
CA ILE A 120 24.18 23.06 8.28
C ILE A 120 23.84 21.78 9.06
N ALA A 121 24.56 20.68 8.82
CA ALA A 121 24.37 19.43 9.56
C ALA A 121 24.70 19.58 11.04
N ASP A 122 25.82 20.23 11.34
CA ASP A 122 26.29 20.44 12.70
C ASP A 122 25.34 21.39 13.46
N THR A 123 24.89 22.49 12.85
CA THR A 123 23.91 23.39 13.46
C THR A 123 22.55 22.73 13.70
N VAL A 124 22.12 21.85 12.81
CA VAL A 124 20.86 21.11 12.96
C VAL A 124 20.98 20.06 14.07
N ALA A 125 22.13 19.42 14.21
CA ALA A 125 22.40 18.49 15.30
C ALA A 125 22.41 19.20 16.67
N ASP A 126 23.04 20.38 16.74
CA ASP A 126 23.11 21.22 17.94
C ASP A 126 21.71 21.68 18.40
N GLN A 127 20.88 22.15 17.47
CA GLN A 127 19.54 22.68 17.80
C GLN A 127 18.51 21.63 18.20
N LEU A 128 18.65 20.37 17.75
CA LEU A 128 17.65 19.33 17.96
C LEU A 128 18.11 18.23 18.92
N GLY A 129 19.37 18.26 19.39
CA GLY A 129 19.91 17.31 20.37
C GLY A 129 19.78 15.83 19.95
N GLY A 130 19.66 15.55 18.65
CA GLY A 130 19.28 14.25 18.09
C GLY A 130 20.28 13.69 17.08
N THR A 131 19.87 12.67 16.33
CA THR A 131 20.72 12.00 15.33
C THR A 131 21.14 12.99 14.23
N ARG A 132 22.46 13.22 14.11
CA ARG A 132 23.04 14.10 13.08
C ARG A 132 22.63 13.65 11.67
N PRO A 133 21.93 14.50 10.90
CA PRO A 133 21.63 14.17 9.50
C PRO A 133 22.92 14.15 8.68
N SER A 134 23.08 13.14 7.83
CA SER A 134 24.21 13.09 6.89
C SER A 134 24.20 14.29 5.94
N ARG A 135 25.40 14.73 5.53
CA ARG A 135 25.59 15.76 4.49
C ARG A 135 24.75 15.48 3.24
N GLU A 136 24.65 14.21 2.83
CA GLU A 136 23.91 13.83 1.64
C GLU A 136 22.39 13.91 1.84
N THR A 137 21.92 13.64 3.06
CA THR A 137 20.53 13.85 3.46
C THR A 137 20.15 15.32 3.32
N ILE A 138 21.01 16.23 3.80
CA ILE A 138 20.80 17.68 3.69
C ILE A 138 20.83 18.13 2.23
N ARG A 139 21.81 17.66 1.44
CA ARG A 139 21.90 17.98 0.01
C ARG A 139 20.65 17.55 -0.75
N ARG A 140 20.11 16.36 -0.48
CA ARG A 140 18.86 15.87 -1.08
C ARG A 140 17.66 16.70 -0.65
N SER A 141 17.56 17.07 0.63
CA SER A 141 16.50 17.94 1.13
C SER A 141 16.54 19.33 0.48
N ILE A 142 17.71 19.95 0.35
CA ILE A 142 17.88 21.25 -0.33
C ILE A 142 17.49 21.16 -1.80
N ARG A 143 17.93 20.11 -2.51
CA ARG A 143 17.56 19.91 -3.93
C ARG A 143 16.05 19.75 -4.08
N ARG A 144 15.43 18.95 -3.22
CA ARG A 144 13.98 18.75 -3.22
C ARG A 144 13.25 20.07 -2.96
N TRP A 145 13.69 20.85 -1.97
CA TRP A 145 13.09 22.14 -1.64
C TRP A 145 13.21 23.14 -2.81
N ARG A 146 14.39 23.26 -3.43
CA ARG A 146 14.58 24.11 -4.62
C ARG A 146 13.73 23.67 -5.80
N TYR A 147 13.63 22.36 -6.06
CA TYR A 147 12.80 21.82 -7.13
C TYR A 147 11.31 22.16 -6.92
N MET A 148 10.82 22.06 -5.68
CA MET A 148 9.43 22.38 -5.31
C MET A 148 9.11 23.88 -5.42
N HIS A 149 10.06 24.78 -5.17
CA HIS A 149 9.82 26.23 -5.25
C HIS A 149 9.93 26.77 -6.69
N VAL A 150 10.81 26.19 -7.52
CA VAL A 150 10.96 26.60 -8.93
C VAL A 150 9.73 26.22 -9.78
N HIS A 151 9.06 25.10 -9.46
CA HIS A 151 7.89 24.62 -10.23
C HIS A 151 6.53 25.11 -9.69
N LYS A 152 6.52 25.92 -8.62
CA LYS A 152 5.28 26.50 -8.04
C LYS A 152 5.00 27.93 -8.52
N SER A 153 5.76 28.40 -9.50
CA SER A 153 5.68 29.75 -10.08
C SER A 153 5.15 29.77 -11.52
N ILE A 154 4.32 28.78 -11.91
CA ILE A 154 3.58 28.74 -13.18
C ILE A 154 2.09 28.75 -12.87
#